data_AF-A0A1V6AGQ6-F1
#
_entry.id   AF-A0A1V6AGQ6-F1
#
_cell.length_a   1.000
_cell.length_b   1.000
_cell.length_c   1.000
_cell.angle_alpha   90.00
_cell.angle_beta   90.00
_cell.angle_gamma   90.00
#
_symmetry.space_group_name_H-M   'P 1'
#
loop_
_entity.id
_entity.type
_entity.pdbx_description
1 polymer ?
#
loop_
_entity_poly.entity_id
_entity_poly.type
_entity_poly.pdbx_seq_one_letter_code
_entity_poly.pdbx_strand_id
1 'polypeptide(L)'
;MNEKKPGGLWKKIALLFLGFILIVLLITTVFGEKGLLSIARARKAQAVLLREIEALKKEKARLEREIEALKKDPESVDKEARDKLWLIKPDEKVIVKKPGK
;
A
#
# COMPACT_ATOMS: atom_id res chain seq x y z
N MET A 1 -37.26 -63.13 -15.80
CA MET A 1 -37.44 -61.66 -15.94
C MET A 1 -37.07 -61.02 -14.61
N ASN A 2 -35.82 -60.62 -14.40
CA ASN A 2 -35.39 -60.07 -13.11
C ASN A 2 -35.27 -58.56 -13.22
N GLU A 3 -36.30 -57.86 -12.74
CA GLU A 3 -36.28 -56.41 -12.56
C GLU A 3 -35.32 -56.04 -11.42
N LYS A 4 -34.05 -55.80 -11.77
CA LYS A 4 -33.11 -55.18 -10.84
C LYS A 4 -33.56 -53.74 -10.62
N LYS A 5 -34.30 -53.49 -9.52
CA LYS A 5 -34.73 -52.15 -9.11
C LYS A 5 -33.52 -51.19 -9.14
N PRO A 6 -33.56 -50.10 -9.93
CA PRO A 6 -32.39 -49.26 -10.19
C PRO A 6 -31.99 -48.38 -8.99
N GLY A 7 -32.77 -48.40 -7.90
CA GLY A 7 -32.60 -47.49 -6.76
C GLY A 7 -31.24 -47.55 -6.07
N GLY A 8 -30.48 -48.65 -6.19
CA GLY A 8 -29.13 -48.74 -5.63
C GLY A 8 -28.06 -47.99 -6.43
N LEU A 9 -28.18 -47.95 -7.75
CA LEU A 9 -27.23 -47.26 -8.64
C LEU A 9 -27.41 -45.74 -8.55
N TRP A 10 -28.64 -45.26 -8.58
CA TRP A 10 -28.95 -43.83 -8.44
C TRP A 10 -28.53 -43.26 -7.08
N LYS A 11 -28.67 -44.03 -6.00
CA LYS A 11 -28.17 -43.64 -4.67
C LYS A 11 -26.65 -43.48 -4.65
N LYS A 12 -25.89 -44.40 -5.28
CA LYS A 12 -24.43 -44.31 -5.38
C LYS A 12 -23.99 -43.11 -6.20
N ILE A 13 -24.66 -42.86 -7.32
CA ILE A 13 -24.39 -41.70 -8.19
C ILE A 13 -24.69 -40.39 -7.43
N ALA A 14 -25.82 -40.32 -6.72
CA ALA A 14 -26.16 -39.17 -5.89
C ALA A 14 -25.12 -38.92 -4.78
N LEU A 15 -24.60 -39.98 -4.16
CA LEU A 15 -23.57 -39.87 -3.12
C LEU A 15 -22.23 -39.36 -3.68
N LEU A 16 -21.83 -39.85 -4.86
CA LEU A 16 -20.64 -39.38 -5.56
C LEU A 16 -20.78 -37.93 -6.00
N PHE A 17 -21.95 -37.54 -6.50
CA PHE A 17 -22.23 -36.16 -6.89
C PHE A 17 -22.21 -35.22 -5.69
N LEU A 18 -22.76 -35.64 -4.55
CA LEU A 18 -22.71 -34.87 -3.31
C LEU A 18 -21.26 -34.69 -2.81
N GLY A 19 -20.45 -35.75 -2.86
CA GLY A 19 -19.02 -35.68 -2.54
C GLY A 19 -18.25 -34.74 -3.47
N PHE A 20 -18.55 -34.78 -4.77
CA PHE A 20 -17.97 -33.87 -5.75
C PHE A 20 -18.31 -32.40 -5.45
N ILE A 21 -19.58 -32.10 -5.12
CA ILE A 21 -20.00 -30.75 -4.72
C ILE A 21 -19.24 -30.29 -3.47
N LEU A 22 -19.08 -31.16 -2.46
CA LEU A 22 -18.34 -30.82 -1.24
C LEU A 22 -16.88 -30.50 -1.52
N ILE A 23 -16.22 -31.25 -2.41
CA ILE A 23 -14.83 -31.00 -2.82
C ILE A 23 -14.72 -29.66 -3.55
N VAL A 24 -15.63 -29.38 -4.50
CA VAL A 24 -15.68 -28.11 -5.21
C VAL A 24 -15.93 -26.96 -4.25
N LEU A 25 -16.81 -27.12 -3.25
CA LEU A 25 -17.03 -26.13 -2.20
C LEU A 25 -15.76 -25.87 -1.39
N LEU A 26 -15.03 -26.92 -1.01
CA LEU A 26 -13.77 -26.81 -0.26
C LEU A 26 -12.71 -26.05 -1.07
N ILE A 27 -12.56 -26.39 -2.34
CA ILE A 27 -11.60 -25.74 -3.23
C ILE A 27 -11.99 -24.27 -3.43
N THR A 28 -13.26 -23.97 -3.70
CA THR A 28 -13.71 -22.59 -3.93
C THR A 28 -13.70 -21.74 -2.66
N THR A 29 -13.89 -22.30 -1.46
CA THR A 29 -13.73 -21.55 -0.21
C THR A 29 -12.26 -21.29 0.15
N VAL A 30 -11.35 -22.20 -0.22
CA VAL A 30 -9.90 -22.03 0.01
C VAL A 30 -9.24 -21.15 -1.07
N PHE A 31 -9.60 -21.34 -2.34
CA PHE A 31 -8.96 -20.72 -3.52
C PHE A 31 -9.81 -19.68 -4.25
N GLY A 32 -11.09 -19.48 -3.89
CA GLY A 32 -11.93 -18.48 -4.54
C GLY A 32 -11.49 -17.05 -4.24
N GLU A 33 -11.90 -16.10 -5.09
CA GLU A 33 -11.57 -14.67 -4.98
C GLU A 33 -11.90 -14.07 -3.59
N LYS A 34 -12.88 -14.65 -2.89
CA LYS A 34 -13.31 -14.29 -1.52
C LYS A 34 -12.84 -15.27 -0.44
N GLY A 35 -11.89 -16.15 -0.74
CA GLY A 35 -11.39 -17.14 0.20
C GLY A 35 -10.70 -16.52 1.41
N LEU A 36 -10.62 -17.25 2.52
CA LEU A 36 -10.04 -16.78 3.79
C LEU A 36 -8.61 -16.20 3.62
N LEU A 37 -7.86 -16.69 2.63
CA LEU A 37 -6.53 -16.19 2.27
C LEU A 37 -6.53 -14.77 1.67
N SER A 38 -7.58 -14.34 0.95
CA SER A 38 -7.65 -12.99 0.39
C SER A 38 -8.00 -11.96 1.47
N ILE A 39 -8.86 -12.32 2.42
CA ILE A 39 -9.18 -11.49 3.60
C ILE A 39 -7.94 -11.30 4.48
N ALA A 40 -7.15 -12.35 4.69
CA ALA A 40 -5.92 -12.25 5.48
C ALA A 40 -4.86 -11.35 4.80
N ARG A 41 -4.72 -11.44 3.47
CA ARG A 41 -3.82 -10.56 2.70
C ARG A 41 -4.29 -9.11 2.70
N ALA A 42 -5.59 -8.86 2.51
CA ALA A 42 -6.18 -7.53 2.56
C ALA A 42 -5.98 -6.87 3.94
N ARG A 43 -6.17 -7.63 5.03
CA ARG A 43 -5.89 -7.14 6.40
C ARG A 43 -4.42 -6.80 6.61
N LYS A 44 -3.48 -7.61 6.09
CA LYS A 44 -2.04 -7.30 6.17
C LYS A 44 -1.68 -6.03 5.40
N ALA A 45 -2.20 -5.86 4.18
CA ALA A 45 -1.97 -4.66 3.38
C ALA A 45 -2.53 -3.41 4.07
N GLN A 46 -3.73 -3.51 4.65
CA GLN A 46 -4.33 -2.42 5.41
C GLN A 46 -3.48 -2.02 6.63
N ALA A 47 -2.93 -3.00 7.37
CA ALA A 47 -2.08 -2.72 8.52
C ALA A 47 -0.75 -2.05 8.13
N VAL A 48 -0.16 -2.41 6.99
CA VAL A 48 1.06 -1.77 6.47
C VAL A 48 0.79 -0.32 6.07
N LEU A 49 -0.29 -0.08 5.31
CA LEU A 49 -0.66 1.27 4.88
C LEU A 49 -0.97 2.19 6.08
N LEU A 50 -1.63 1.68 7.12
CA LEU A 50 -1.90 2.45 8.33
C LEU A 50 -0.60 2.85 9.07
N ARG A 51 0.38 1.95 9.15
CA ARG A 51 1.69 2.26 9.74
C ARG A 51 2.44 3.32 8.93
N GLU A 52 2.35 3.24 7.61
CA GLU A 52 2.98 4.21 6.72
C GLU A 52 2.36 5.61 6.85
N ILE A 53 1.03 5.68 6.98
CA ILE A 53 0.32 6.94 7.28
C ILE A 53 0.78 7.53 8.62
N GLU A 54 0.93 6.71 9.66
CA GLU A 54 1.42 7.19 10.96
C GLU A 54 2.85 7.69 10.90
N ALA A 55 3.73 7.00 10.16
CA ALA A 55 5.11 7.41 9.95
C ALA A 55 5.17 8.76 9.21
N LEU A 56 4.43 8.89 8.11
CA LEU A 56 4.34 10.14 7.33
C LEU A 56 3.77 11.30 8.14
N LYS A 57 2.77 11.06 8.99
CA LYS A 57 2.24 12.10 9.89
C LYS A 57 3.27 12.59 10.89
N LYS A 58 4.08 11.69 11.47
CA LYS A 58 5.17 12.06 12.37
C LYS A 58 6.25 12.86 11.65
N GLU A 59 6.61 12.45 10.44
CA GLU A 59 7.60 13.14 9.63
C GLU A 59 7.11 14.54 9.23
N LYS A 60 5.87 14.66 8.77
CA LYS A 60 5.25 15.95 8.50
C LYS A 60 5.29 16.86 9.73
N ALA A 61 4.90 16.37 10.89
CA ALA A 61 4.92 17.16 12.13
C ALA A 61 6.35 17.54 12.59
N ARG A 62 7.37 16.77 12.21
CA ARG A 62 8.78 17.12 12.44
C ARG A 62 9.20 18.25 11.50
N LEU A 63 8.92 18.10 10.20
CA LEU A 63 9.25 19.09 9.18
C LEU A 63 8.52 20.42 9.41
N GLU A 64 7.26 20.39 9.84
CA GLU A 64 6.53 21.62 10.18
C GLU A 64 7.17 22.38 11.34
N ARG A 65 7.64 21.66 12.37
CA ARG A 65 8.38 22.26 13.49
C ARG A 65 9.73 22.83 13.04
N GLU A 66 10.41 22.14 12.14
CA GLU A 66 11.68 22.60 11.56
C GLU A 66 11.47 23.86 10.72
N ILE A 67 10.44 23.91 9.89
CA ILE A 67 10.04 25.11 9.14
C ILE A 67 9.71 26.25 10.11
N GLU A 68 8.98 26.00 11.19
CA GLU A 68 8.64 27.04 12.17
C GLU A 68 9.88 27.57 12.90
N ALA A 69 10.83 26.69 13.26
CA ALA A 69 12.10 27.07 13.86
C ALA A 69 12.95 27.92 12.89
N LEU A 70 13.08 27.48 11.63
CA LEU A 70 13.79 28.20 10.58
C LEU A 70 13.13 29.55 10.26
N LYS A 71 11.80 29.65 10.32
CA LYS A 71 11.07 30.92 10.12
C LYS A 71 11.26 31.91 11.27
N LYS A 72 11.50 31.43 12.49
CA LYS A 72 11.73 32.30 13.67
C LYS A 72 13.15 32.86 13.73
N ASP A 73 14.10 32.23 13.05
CA ASP A 73 15.49 32.72 12.93
C ASP A 73 15.93 32.89 11.46
N PRO A 74 15.34 33.87 10.74
CA PRO A 74 15.62 34.09 9.32
C PRO A 74 17.02 34.64 9.02
N GLU A 75 17.70 35.26 10.00
CA GLU A 75 19.07 35.79 9.78
C GLU A 75 20.12 34.67 9.72
N SER A 76 19.95 33.60 10.50
CA SER A 76 20.85 32.43 10.45
C SER A 76 20.71 31.62 9.16
N VAL A 77 19.48 31.54 8.60
CA VAL A 77 19.18 30.78 7.39
C VAL A 77 19.68 31.48 6.10
N ASP A 78 19.63 32.81 6.05
CA ASP A 78 20.03 33.58 4.87
C ASP A 78 21.53 33.39 4.55
N LYS A 79 22.39 33.27 5.57
CA LYS A 79 23.83 32.99 5.38
C LYS A 79 24.10 31.57 4.84
N GLU A 80 23.53 30.55 5.46
CA GLU A 80 23.73 29.15 5.05
C GLU A 80 23.18 28.90 3.63
N ALA A 81 22.04 29.50 3.29
CA ALA A 81 21.42 29.40 1.95
C ALA A 81 22.25 30.10 0.86
N ARG A 82 22.85 31.26 1.17
CA ARG A 82 23.73 31.98 0.25
C ARG A 82 25.06 31.24 0.04
N ASP A 83 25.63 30.66 1.10
CA ASP A 83 26.95 30.01 1.04
C ASP A 83 26.91 28.60 0.44
N LYS A 84 25.90 27.78 0.76
CA LYS A 84 25.84 26.37 0.33
C LYS A 84 24.97 26.11 -0.89
N LEU A 85 23.89 26.88 -1.06
CA LEU A 85 22.85 26.58 -2.05
C LEU A 85 22.78 27.60 -3.19
N TRP A 86 23.59 28.67 -3.15
CA TRP A 86 23.54 29.77 -4.13
C TRP A 86 22.12 30.30 -4.35
N LEU A 87 21.28 30.25 -3.32
CA LEU A 87 19.89 30.67 -3.40
C LEU A 87 19.82 32.19 -3.37
N ILE A 88 19.22 32.73 -4.43
CA ILE A 88 18.93 34.15 -4.62
C ILE A 88 17.46 34.40 -4.31
N LYS A 89 17.15 35.52 -3.65
CA LYS A 89 15.75 35.94 -3.48
C LYS A 89 15.14 36.26 -4.85
N PRO A 90 13.82 36.06 -5.05
CA PRO A 90 13.16 36.28 -6.34
C PRO A 90 13.37 37.67 -6.94
N ASP A 91 13.75 38.65 -6.12
CA ASP A 91 13.98 40.06 -6.42
C ASP A 91 15.48 40.45 -6.59
N GLU A 92 16.44 39.53 -6.42
CA GLU A 92 17.88 39.80 -6.60
C GLU A 92 18.38 39.36 -8.00
N LYS A 93 19.26 40.17 -8.63
CA LYS A 93 19.88 39.90 -9.94
C LYS A 93 21.32 39.42 -9.79
N VAL A 94 21.66 38.27 -10.41
CA VAL A 94 23.02 37.72 -10.43
C VAL A 94 23.82 38.30 -11.60
N ILE A 95 24.96 38.92 -11.32
CA ILE A 95 25.92 39.39 -12.33
C ILE A 95 27.10 38.41 -12.38
N VAL A 96 27.10 37.52 -13.39
CA VAL A 96 28.25 36.64 -13.65
C VAL A 96 29.20 37.33 -14.62
N LYS A 97 30.38 37.76 -14.14
CA LYS A 97 31.43 38.31 -15.00
C LYS A 97 32.16 37.15 -15.69
N LYS A 98 31.89 36.97 -17.00
CA LYS A 98 32.64 36.02 -17.83
C LYS A 98 34.09 36.52 -17.96
N PRO A 99 35.12 35.68 -17.70
CA PRO A 99 36.49 36.06 -18.02
C PRO A 99 36.60 36.21 -19.54
N GLY A 100 37.04 37.40 -19.98
CA GLY A 100 37.40 37.64 -21.38
C GLY A 100 38.56 36.75 -21.78
N LYS A 101 38.53 36.26 -23.03
CA LYS A 101 39.67 35.56 -23.65
C LYS A 101 40.91 36.43 -23.63
#